data_AF-A0A150MXM4-F1
#
_entry.id   AF-A0A150MXM4-F1
#
_cell.length_a   1.000
_cell.length_b   1.000
_cell.length_c   1.000
_cell.angle_alpha   90.00
_cell.angle_beta   90.00
_cell.angle_gamma   90.00
#
_symmetry.space_group_name_H-M   'P 1'
#
loop_
_entity.id
_entity.type
_entity.pdbx_description
1 polymer ?
#
loop_
_entity_poly.entity_id
_entity_poly.type
_entity_poly.pdbx_seq_one_letter_code
_entity_poly.pdbx_strand_id
1 'polypeptide(L)'
;MSRKDWRTMTKEEAARLLSILLHDLTKEWRKEKIHSDVLEVIMQLRIQAADNERYSANLLDQIAFAGESAHALKQIWGYMLRERTFLSPTTMEAMLTDAQRVIHRRLPELVARYGRAFAEIADETERKRQLERSYSALLLFNRIATDFLFQFVREENEREASAFFAADPNELLEVFHHLCSVYASRLLEGLEVD
;
A
#
# COMPACT_ATOMS: atom_id res chain seq x y z
N MET A 1 17.83 -30.13 29.21
CA MET A 1 17.72 -29.09 28.16
C MET A 1 16.27 -28.66 28.08
N SER A 2 15.96 -27.48 28.61
CA SER A 2 14.61 -26.91 28.56
C SER A 2 14.32 -26.44 27.14
N ARG A 3 13.26 -26.96 26.52
CA ARG A 3 12.67 -26.35 25.32
C ARG A 3 12.27 -24.93 25.72
N LYS A 4 12.96 -23.91 25.20
CA LYS A 4 12.40 -22.56 25.17
C LYS A 4 11.12 -22.68 24.34
N ASP A 5 9.97 -22.66 24.99
CA ASP A 5 8.72 -22.35 24.32
C ASP A 5 8.84 -20.89 23.87
N TRP A 6 9.32 -20.70 22.64
CA TRP A 6 9.23 -19.39 21.98
C TRP A 6 7.75 -19.19 21.76
N ARG A 7 7.12 -18.38 22.63
CA ARG A 7 5.72 -18.02 22.49
C ARG A 7 5.56 -17.33 21.14
N THR A 8 4.94 -18.02 20.19
CA THR A 8 4.55 -17.45 18.90
C THR A 8 3.63 -16.28 19.17
N MET A 9 3.92 -15.13 18.56
CA MET A 9 3.05 -13.96 18.62
C MET A 9 1.72 -14.31 17.98
N THR A 10 0.62 -14.06 18.69
CA THR A 10 -0.74 -14.28 18.19
C THR A 10 -1.13 -13.21 17.16
N LYS A 11 -2.12 -13.51 16.32
CA LYS A 11 -2.69 -12.55 15.36
C LYS A 11 -3.19 -11.27 16.05
N GLU A 12 -3.79 -11.37 17.23
CA GLU A 12 -4.26 -10.23 18.01
C GLU A 12 -3.13 -9.38 18.56
N GLU A 13 -2.05 -10.00 19.05
CA GLU A 13 -0.85 -9.28 19.50
C GLU A 13 -0.18 -8.55 18.33
N ALA A 14 -0.03 -9.23 17.19
CA ALA A 14 0.46 -8.64 15.95
C ALA A 14 -0.38 -7.44 15.50
N ALA A 15 -1.71 -7.57 15.48
CA ALA A 15 -2.63 -6.50 15.11
C ALA A 15 -2.53 -5.30 16.05
N ARG A 16 -2.40 -5.54 17.35
CA ARG A 16 -2.25 -4.46 18.34
C ARG A 16 -0.93 -3.70 18.11
N LEU A 17 0.18 -4.41 17.96
CA LEU A 17 1.49 -3.79 17.74
C LEU A 17 1.53 -3.01 16.41
N LEU A 18 1.05 -3.61 15.32
CA LEU A 18 0.95 -2.94 14.03
C LEU A 18 0.06 -1.70 14.10
N SER A 19 -1.07 -1.75 14.79
CA SER A 19 -1.96 -0.60 14.94
C SER A 19 -1.30 0.56 15.69
N ILE A 20 -0.49 0.28 16.72
CA ILE A 20 0.27 1.32 17.44
C ILE A 20 1.28 1.97 16.50
N LEU A 21 2.06 1.16 15.79
CA LEU A 21 3.09 1.67 14.89
C LEU A 21 2.51 2.47 13.72
N LEU A 22 1.42 1.99 13.12
CA LEU A 22 0.71 2.72 12.06
C LEU A 22 0.08 4.01 12.58
N HIS A 23 -0.42 4.03 13.81
CA HIS A 23 -0.86 5.26 14.45
C HIS A 23 0.30 6.24 14.61
N ASP A 24 1.44 5.80 15.15
CA ASP A 24 2.61 6.65 15.34
C ASP A 24 3.20 7.18 14.03
N LEU A 25 3.18 6.37 12.97
CA LEU A 25 3.58 6.78 11.62
C LEU A 25 2.67 7.88 11.05
N THR A 26 1.36 7.80 11.32
CA THR A 26 0.36 8.67 10.69
C THR A 26 -0.16 9.80 11.58
N LYS A 27 0.24 9.87 12.87
CA LYS A 27 -0.31 10.85 13.83
C LYS A 27 -0.09 12.32 13.43
N GLU A 28 1.00 12.62 12.73
CA GLU A 28 1.31 13.97 12.25
C GLU A 28 0.69 14.28 10.89
N TRP A 29 0.02 13.30 10.26
CA TRP A 29 -0.59 13.48 8.95
C TRP A 29 -1.89 14.25 9.09
N ARG A 30 -1.88 15.51 8.65
CA ARG A 30 -3.08 16.34 8.62
C ARG A 30 -3.96 15.92 7.46
N LYS A 31 -5.21 15.60 7.77
CA LYS A 31 -6.20 15.10 6.82
C LYS A 31 -6.36 16.03 5.62
N GLU A 32 -6.40 17.33 5.85
CA GLU A 32 -6.53 18.37 4.82
C GLU A 32 -5.34 18.37 3.85
N LYS A 33 -4.12 18.16 4.38
CA LYS A 33 -2.92 18.06 3.54
C LYS A 33 -2.94 16.78 2.72
N ILE A 34 -3.35 15.66 3.32
CA ILE A 34 -3.51 14.39 2.59
C ILE A 34 -4.55 14.52 1.47
N HIS A 35 -5.70 15.15 1.75
CA HIS A 35 -6.73 15.40 0.74
C HIS A 35 -6.20 16.28 -0.39
N SER A 36 -5.48 17.36 -0.05
CA SER A 36 -4.86 18.23 -1.04
C SER A 36 -3.84 17.49 -1.90
N ASP A 37 -2.97 16.66 -1.33
CA ASP A 37 -1.98 15.87 -2.07
C ASP A 37 -2.65 14.89 -3.03
N VAL A 38 -3.71 14.20 -2.58
CA VAL A 38 -4.45 13.25 -3.40
C VAL A 38 -5.16 13.98 -4.55
N LEU A 39 -5.85 15.09 -4.27
CA LEU A 39 -6.53 15.89 -5.29
C LEU A 39 -5.56 16.45 -6.32
N GLU A 40 -4.37 16.90 -5.89
CA GLU A 40 -3.34 17.38 -6.81
C GLU A 40 -2.94 16.28 -7.81
N VAL A 41 -2.70 15.06 -7.35
CA VAL A 41 -2.39 13.92 -8.25
C VAL A 41 -3.53 13.62 -9.21
N ILE A 42 -4.78 13.57 -8.71
CA ILE A 42 -5.97 13.33 -9.54
C ILE A 42 -6.15 14.44 -10.59
N MET A 43 -5.96 15.70 -10.20
CA MET A 43 -6.05 16.85 -11.10
C MET A 43 -4.95 16.82 -12.16
N GLN A 44 -3.72 16.45 -11.80
CA GLN A 44 -2.63 16.31 -12.78
C GLN A 44 -2.95 15.25 -13.84
N LEU A 45 -3.47 14.08 -13.43
CA LEU A 45 -3.90 13.06 -14.39
C LEU A 45 -5.01 13.56 -15.32
N ARG A 46 -5.91 14.40 -14.80
CA ARG A 46 -7.01 14.99 -15.58
C ARG A 46 -6.51 16.03 -16.59
N ILE A 47 -5.62 16.92 -16.16
CA ILE A 47 -5.01 17.96 -17.03
C ILE A 47 -4.19 17.31 -18.16
N GLN A 48 -3.52 16.19 -17.88
CA GLN A 48 -2.71 15.46 -18.87
C GLN A 48 -3.56 14.64 -19.85
N ALA A 49 -4.84 14.40 -19.56
CA ALA A 49 -5.73 13.67 -20.44
C ALA A 49 -6.37 14.61 -21.47
N ALA A 50 -6.50 14.13 -22.71
CA ALA A 50 -7.17 14.89 -23.77
C ALA A 50 -8.69 14.96 -23.56
N ASP A 51 -9.26 13.94 -22.94
CA ASP A 51 -10.70 13.76 -22.70
C ASP A 51 -10.97 12.79 -21.53
N ASN A 52 -12.24 12.58 -21.20
CA ASN A 52 -12.68 11.72 -20.11
C ASN A 52 -12.38 10.23 -20.34
N GLU A 53 -12.36 9.77 -21.59
CA GLU A 53 -12.06 8.38 -21.92
C GLU A 53 -10.58 8.10 -21.64
N ARG A 54 -9.70 8.97 -22.15
CA ARG A 54 -8.27 8.89 -21.91
C ARG A 54 -7.95 9.07 -20.43
N TYR A 55 -8.66 9.94 -19.73
CA TYR A 55 -8.52 10.11 -18.28
C TYR A 55 -8.85 8.83 -17.53
N SER A 56 -9.97 8.19 -17.86
CA SER A 56 -10.39 6.92 -17.24
C SER A 56 -9.41 5.78 -17.54
N ALA A 57 -8.88 5.72 -18.77
CA ALA A 57 -7.83 4.77 -19.14
C ALA A 57 -6.54 5.02 -18.34
N ASN A 58 -6.10 6.28 -18.22
CA ASN A 58 -4.93 6.65 -17.42
C ASN A 58 -5.13 6.28 -15.94
N LEU A 59 -6.31 6.51 -15.36
CA LEU A 59 -6.62 6.07 -14.00
C LEU A 59 -6.51 4.55 -13.86
N LEU A 60 -6.99 3.79 -14.84
CA LEU A 60 -6.90 2.34 -14.80
C LEU A 60 -5.45 1.83 -14.87
N ASP A 61 -4.60 2.46 -15.70
CA ASP A 61 -3.16 2.21 -15.73
C ASP A 61 -2.53 2.45 -14.35
N GLN A 62 -2.89 3.55 -13.70
CA GLN A 62 -2.39 3.91 -12.37
C GLN A 62 -2.89 2.96 -11.28
N ILE A 63 -4.14 2.49 -11.36
CA ILE A 63 -4.70 1.48 -10.45
C ILE A 63 -3.95 0.16 -10.60
N ALA A 64 -3.75 -0.31 -11.83
CA ALA A 64 -3.01 -1.54 -12.08
C ALA A 64 -1.58 -1.44 -11.55
N PHE A 65 -0.90 -0.32 -11.81
CA PHE A 65 0.44 -0.07 -11.30
C PHE A 65 0.50 -0.03 -9.77
N ALA A 66 -0.40 0.71 -9.13
CA ALA A 66 -0.43 0.87 -7.68
C ALA A 66 -0.86 -0.43 -6.96
N GLY A 67 -1.75 -1.21 -7.56
CA GLY A 67 -2.14 -2.53 -7.05
C GLY A 67 -0.98 -3.52 -7.04
N GLU A 68 -0.21 -3.59 -8.13
CA GLU A 68 0.99 -4.43 -8.16
C GLU A 68 2.13 -3.88 -7.30
N SER A 69 2.23 -2.56 -7.13
CA SER A 69 3.19 -1.94 -6.19
C SER A 69 2.89 -2.34 -4.75
N ALA A 70 1.60 -2.37 -4.36
CA ALA A 70 1.17 -2.87 -3.06
C ALA A 70 1.52 -4.35 -2.87
N HIS A 71 1.38 -5.15 -3.93
CA HIS A 71 1.80 -6.55 -3.92
C HIS A 71 3.33 -6.67 -3.72
N ALA A 72 4.13 -5.86 -4.42
CA ALA A 72 5.58 -5.85 -4.25
C ALA A 72 6.01 -5.49 -2.83
N LEU A 73 5.41 -4.46 -2.23
CA LEU A 73 5.65 -4.09 -0.82
C LEU A 73 5.33 -5.26 0.12
N LYS A 74 4.22 -5.95 -0.11
CA LYS A 74 3.85 -7.17 0.64
C LYS A 74 4.89 -8.28 0.49
N GLN A 75 5.47 -8.47 -0.70
CA GLN A 75 6.51 -9.47 -0.94
C GLN A 75 7.83 -9.12 -0.24
N ILE A 76 8.23 -7.85 -0.27
CA ILE A 76 9.42 -7.35 0.42
C ILE A 76 9.28 -7.56 1.93
N TRP A 77 8.13 -7.15 2.51
CA TRP A 77 7.83 -7.41 3.92
C TRP A 77 7.87 -8.92 4.23
N GLY A 78 7.20 -9.72 3.40
CA GLY A 78 7.14 -11.16 3.58
C GLY A 78 8.52 -11.83 3.52
N TYR A 79 9.41 -11.33 2.68
CA TYR A 79 10.80 -11.78 2.63
C TYR A 79 11.50 -11.52 3.97
N MET A 80 11.45 -10.29 4.49
CA MET A 80 12.05 -9.95 5.78
C MET A 80 11.55 -10.82 6.92
N LEU A 81 10.23 -11.10 6.97
CA LEU A 81 9.64 -11.95 8.00
C LEU A 81 10.09 -13.41 7.89
N ARG A 82 10.09 -13.98 6.68
CA ARG A 82 10.45 -15.39 6.46
C ARG A 82 11.93 -15.64 6.75
N GLU A 83 12.79 -14.76 6.25
CA GLU A 83 14.23 -14.85 6.46
C GLU A 83 14.67 -14.31 7.83
N ARG A 84 13.74 -13.71 8.58
CA ARG A 84 13.96 -13.08 9.89
C ARG A 84 15.13 -12.11 9.86
N THR A 85 15.14 -11.27 8.84
CA THR A 85 16.24 -10.36 8.54
C THR A 85 15.72 -8.99 8.15
N PHE A 86 16.50 -7.97 8.46
CA PHE A 86 16.26 -6.61 8.00
C PHE A 86 17.01 -6.37 6.69
N LEU A 87 16.33 -5.73 5.75
CA LEU A 87 16.98 -5.24 4.54
C LEU A 87 17.69 -3.93 4.84
N SER A 88 18.83 -3.67 4.22
CA SER A 88 19.41 -2.32 4.23
C SER A 88 18.57 -1.37 3.36
N PRO A 89 18.62 -0.05 3.60
CA PRO A 89 17.89 0.93 2.79
C PRO A 89 18.16 0.75 1.29
N THR A 90 19.44 0.58 0.91
CA THR A 90 19.86 0.37 -0.48
C THR A 90 19.29 -0.91 -1.09
N THR A 91 19.18 -1.99 -0.30
CA THR A 91 18.60 -3.24 -0.80
C THR A 91 17.10 -3.09 -1.04
N MET A 92 16.41 -2.43 -0.12
CA MET A 92 14.98 -2.17 -0.26
C MET A 92 14.66 -1.27 -1.46
N GLU A 93 15.42 -0.20 -1.65
CA GLU A 93 15.31 0.67 -2.83
C GLU A 93 15.56 -0.09 -4.14
N ALA A 94 16.56 -0.98 -4.17
CA ALA A 94 16.82 -1.83 -5.33
C ALA A 94 15.65 -2.78 -5.62
N MET A 95 15.10 -3.44 -4.60
CA MET A 95 13.93 -4.32 -4.75
C MET A 95 12.69 -3.57 -5.24
N LEU A 96 12.44 -2.37 -4.71
CA LEU A 96 11.34 -1.51 -5.16
C LEU A 96 11.53 -1.08 -6.62
N THR A 97 12.74 -0.66 -6.99
CA THR A 97 13.07 -0.25 -8.36
C THR A 97 12.88 -1.39 -9.35
N ASP A 98 13.35 -2.60 -9.00
CA ASP A 98 13.20 -3.78 -9.83
C ASP A 98 11.73 -4.19 -9.96
N ALA A 99 10.96 -4.14 -8.87
CA ALA A 99 9.53 -4.38 -8.90
C ALA A 99 8.82 -3.38 -9.83
N GLN A 100 9.09 -2.09 -9.70
CA GLN A 100 8.53 -1.05 -10.57
C GLN A 100 8.87 -1.32 -12.04
N ARG A 101 10.12 -1.71 -12.36
CA ARG A 101 10.53 -2.05 -13.74
C ARG A 101 9.73 -3.22 -14.29
N VAL A 102 9.53 -4.27 -13.50
CA VAL A 102 8.73 -5.45 -13.88
C VAL A 102 7.27 -5.07 -14.11
N ILE A 103 6.69 -4.26 -13.22
CA ILE A 103 5.30 -3.80 -13.33
C ILE A 103 5.12 -2.99 -14.62
N HIS A 104 5.98 -2.00 -14.89
CA HIS A 104 5.91 -1.21 -16.13
C HIS A 104 5.96 -2.09 -17.38
N ARG A 105 6.84 -3.09 -17.40
CA ARG A 105 6.96 -4.01 -18.54
C ARG A 105 5.69 -4.81 -18.79
N ARG A 106 4.95 -5.14 -17.74
CA ARG A 106 3.74 -5.97 -17.78
C ARG A 106 2.45 -5.17 -17.73
N LEU A 107 2.53 -3.84 -17.61
CA LEU A 107 1.38 -2.98 -17.37
C LEU A 107 0.24 -3.20 -18.40
N PRO A 108 0.50 -3.33 -19.72
CA PRO A 108 -0.56 -3.59 -20.69
C PRO A 108 -1.39 -4.85 -20.40
N GLU A 109 -0.76 -5.91 -19.88
CA GLU A 109 -1.44 -7.16 -19.51
C GLU A 109 -2.23 -7.00 -18.21
N LEU A 110 -1.69 -6.23 -17.27
CA LEU A 110 -2.27 -6.01 -15.94
C LEU A 110 -3.53 -5.16 -16.02
N VAL A 111 -3.52 -4.10 -16.83
CA VAL A 111 -4.66 -3.18 -17.02
C VAL A 111 -5.93 -3.94 -17.38
N ALA A 112 -5.84 -4.93 -18.28
CA ALA A 112 -6.99 -5.76 -18.67
C ALA A 112 -7.57 -6.58 -17.50
N ARG A 113 -6.73 -7.01 -16.55
CA ARG A 113 -7.16 -7.75 -15.35
C ARG A 113 -7.87 -6.82 -14.36
N TYR A 114 -7.27 -5.67 -14.05
CA TYR A 114 -7.85 -4.70 -13.11
C TYR A 114 -9.11 -4.03 -13.67
N GLY A 115 -9.20 -3.86 -14.99
CA GLY A 115 -10.33 -3.22 -15.67
C GLY A 115 -11.65 -3.99 -15.58
N ARG A 116 -11.62 -5.31 -15.31
CA ARG A 116 -12.83 -6.16 -15.29
C ARG A 116 -13.87 -5.67 -14.30
N ALA A 117 -13.45 -5.28 -13.10
CA ALA A 117 -14.36 -4.80 -12.06
C ALA A 117 -15.06 -3.48 -12.44
N PHE A 118 -14.43 -2.65 -13.26
CA PHE A 118 -14.98 -1.35 -13.69
C PHE A 118 -15.82 -1.48 -14.97
N ALA A 119 -15.54 -2.48 -15.80
CA ALA A 119 -16.28 -2.74 -17.04
C ALA A 119 -17.75 -3.08 -16.80
N GLU A 120 -18.08 -3.63 -15.62
CA GLU A 120 -19.45 -3.98 -15.21
C GLU A 120 -20.29 -2.75 -14.82
N ILE A 121 -19.67 -1.59 -14.61
CA ILE A 121 -20.36 -0.35 -14.22
C ILE A 121 -20.85 0.36 -15.48
N ALA A 122 -22.16 0.36 -15.73
CA ALA A 122 -22.75 0.90 -16.96
C ALA A 122 -22.68 2.45 -17.04
N ASP A 123 -22.89 3.15 -15.93
CA ASP A 123 -22.82 4.61 -15.89
C ASP A 123 -21.35 5.08 -15.92
N GLU A 124 -21.00 5.86 -16.94
CA GLU A 124 -19.66 6.40 -17.12
C GLU A 124 -19.24 7.34 -15.98
N THR A 125 -20.19 8.11 -15.43
CA THR A 125 -19.90 9.04 -14.33
C THR A 125 -19.56 8.27 -13.06
N GLU A 126 -20.37 7.26 -12.73
CA GLU A 126 -20.08 6.39 -11.60
C GLU A 126 -18.81 5.57 -11.81
N ARG A 127 -18.56 5.06 -13.03
CA ARG A 127 -17.32 4.34 -13.34
C ARG A 127 -16.09 5.22 -13.10
N LYS A 128 -16.11 6.47 -13.57
CA LYS A 128 -15.06 7.47 -13.32
C LYS A 128 -14.84 7.68 -11.82
N ARG A 129 -15.91 7.91 -11.05
CA ARG A 129 -15.83 8.10 -9.59
C ARG A 129 -15.24 6.89 -8.87
N GLN A 130 -15.61 5.68 -9.30
CA GLN A 130 -15.06 4.45 -8.71
C GLN A 130 -13.57 4.26 -9.06
N LEU A 131 -13.15 4.63 -10.26
CA LEU A 131 -11.73 4.66 -10.64
C LEU A 131 -10.95 5.66 -9.76
N GLU A 132 -11.44 6.88 -9.61
CA GLU A 132 -10.81 7.91 -8.77
C GLU A 132 -10.70 7.45 -7.31
N ARG A 133 -11.80 6.96 -6.72
CA ARG A 133 -11.80 6.42 -5.34
C ARG A 133 -10.82 5.27 -5.16
N SER A 134 -10.82 4.32 -6.10
CA SER A 134 -9.94 3.15 -6.06
C SER A 134 -8.48 3.57 -6.13
N TYR A 135 -8.15 4.51 -7.01
CA TYR A 135 -6.79 5.01 -7.14
C TYR A 135 -6.35 5.81 -5.91
N SER A 136 -7.19 6.70 -5.38
CA SER A 136 -6.89 7.44 -4.13
C SER A 136 -6.62 6.50 -2.96
N ALA A 137 -7.41 5.44 -2.80
CA ALA A 137 -7.22 4.43 -1.77
C ALA A 137 -5.87 3.69 -1.93
N LEU A 138 -5.55 3.27 -3.15
CA LEU A 138 -4.28 2.60 -3.45
C LEU A 138 -3.07 3.53 -3.28
N LEU A 139 -3.20 4.81 -3.62
CA LEU A 139 -2.14 5.80 -3.45
C LEU A 139 -1.77 5.95 -1.97
N LEU A 140 -2.77 6.13 -1.09
CA LEU A 140 -2.50 6.22 0.35
C LEU A 140 -2.05 4.90 0.96
N PHE A 141 -2.62 3.78 0.53
CA PHE A 141 -2.16 2.46 0.96
C PHE A 141 -0.65 2.31 0.69
N ASN A 142 -0.22 2.59 -0.55
CA ASN A 142 1.18 2.45 -0.94
C ASN A 142 2.08 3.43 -0.16
N ARG A 143 1.64 4.66 0.07
CA ARG A 143 2.38 5.64 0.90
C ARG A 143 2.59 5.11 2.32
N ILE A 144 1.52 4.69 2.98
CA ILE A 144 1.57 4.14 4.36
C ILE A 144 2.49 2.92 4.40
N ALA A 145 2.31 1.97 3.48
CA ALA A 145 3.07 0.73 3.47
C ALA A 145 4.56 0.96 3.18
N THR A 146 4.88 1.90 2.28
CA THR A 146 6.25 2.30 1.99
C THR A 146 6.89 2.96 3.20
N ASP A 147 6.26 3.98 3.79
CA ASP A 147 6.82 4.69 4.94
C ASP A 147 7.02 3.74 6.13
N PHE A 148 6.10 2.81 6.34
CA PHE A 148 6.20 1.77 7.38
C PHE A 148 7.41 0.84 7.15
N LEU A 149 7.61 0.37 5.92
CA LEU A 149 8.79 -0.43 5.56
C LEU A 149 10.10 0.34 5.76
N PHE A 150 10.14 1.62 5.39
CA PHE A 150 11.31 2.47 5.59
C PHE A 150 11.57 2.79 7.06
N GLN A 151 10.55 2.84 7.92
CA GLN A 151 10.76 2.93 9.37
C GLN A 151 11.38 1.65 9.94
N PHE A 152 11.00 0.48 9.43
CA PHE A 152 11.53 -0.82 9.87
C PHE A 152 13.00 -1.06 9.53
N VAL A 153 13.47 -0.42 8.47
CA VAL A 153 14.86 -0.54 7.98
C VAL A 153 15.81 0.43 8.70
N ARG A 154 15.31 1.28 9.60
CA ARG A 154 16.16 2.11 10.45
C ARG A 154 16.68 1.29 11.61
N GLU A 155 18.00 1.27 11.81
CA GLU A 155 18.69 0.52 12.88
C GLU A 155 18.08 0.79 14.27
N GLU A 156 17.66 2.03 14.53
CA GLU A 156 17.01 2.46 15.77
C GLU A 156 15.68 1.76 16.07
N ASN A 157 15.00 1.22 15.05
CA ASN A 157 13.71 0.53 15.18
C ASN A 157 13.84 -0.99 15.03
N GLU A 158 15.02 -1.53 14.68
CA GLU A 158 15.22 -2.96 14.44
C GLU A 158 14.88 -3.81 15.68
N ARG A 159 15.14 -3.27 16.88
CA ARG A 159 14.89 -3.97 18.13
C ARG A 159 13.39 -4.23 18.32
N GLU A 160 12.57 -3.20 18.19
CA GLU A 160 11.11 -3.29 18.28
C GLU A 160 10.54 -4.11 17.10
N ALA A 161 11.08 -3.89 15.90
CA ALA A 161 10.69 -4.60 14.69
C ALA A 161 10.97 -6.11 14.75
N SER A 162 12.01 -6.54 15.48
CA SER A 162 12.37 -7.95 15.59
C SER A 162 11.30 -8.81 16.28
N ALA A 163 10.41 -8.17 17.06
CA ALA A 163 9.27 -8.85 17.69
C ALA A 163 8.37 -9.53 16.65
N PHE A 164 8.25 -8.95 15.44
CA PHE A 164 7.43 -9.49 14.37
C PHE A 164 7.96 -10.79 13.77
N PHE A 165 9.24 -11.13 13.97
CA PHE A 165 9.80 -12.42 13.55
C PHE A 165 9.27 -13.60 14.38
N ALA A 166 8.60 -13.33 15.49
CA ALA A 166 7.90 -14.33 16.30
C ALA A 166 6.45 -14.60 15.83
N ALA A 167 5.93 -13.84 14.87
CA ALA A 167 4.59 -14.03 14.31
C ALA A 167 4.61 -15.00 13.11
N ASP A 168 3.46 -15.59 12.78
CA ASP A 168 3.30 -16.24 11.48
C ASP A 168 3.36 -15.19 10.36
N PRO A 169 4.24 -15.35 9.35
CA PRO A 169 4.38 -14.34 8.31
C PRO A 169 3.11 -14.08 7.50
N ASN A 170 2.27 -15.08 7.27
CA ASN A 170 1.06 -14.90 6.46
C ASN A 170 -0.01 -14.14 7.25
N GLU A 171 -0.21 -14.49 8.53
CA GLU A 171 -1.13 -13.77 9.41
C GLU A 171 -0.70 -12.32 9.58
N LEU A 172 0.60 -12.07 9.80
CA LEU A 172 1.11 -10.72 9.98
C LEU A 172 0.94 -9.88 8.70
N LEU A 173 1.21 -10.44 7.52
CA LEU A 173 1.00 -9.76 6.24
C LEU A 173 -0.48 -9.47 5.96
N GLU A 174 -1.39 -10.35 6.36
CA GLU A 174 -2.84 -10.14 6.24
C GLU A 174 -3.29 -8.98 7.12
N VAL A 175 -2.89 -9.00 8.40
CA VAL A 175 -3.20 -7.94 9.37
C VAL A 175 -2.63 -6.60 8.92
N PHE A 176 -1.37 -6.60 8.48
CA PHE A 176 -0.71 -5.40 7.96
C PHE A 176 -1.48 -4.80 6.78
N HIS A 177 -1.82 -5.62 5.78
CA HIS A 177 -2.58 -5.16 4.63
C HIS A 177 -3.95 -4.62 5.06
N HIS A 178 -4.67 -5.31 5.95
CA HIS A 178 -5.96 -4.85 6.45
C HIS A 178 -5.85 -3.48 7.15
N LEU A 179 -4.88 -3.32 8.06
CA LEU A 179 -4.70 -2.07 8.79
C LEU A 179 -4.29 -0.91 7.86
N CYS A 180 -3.38 -1.13 6.91
CA CYS A 180 -3.06 -0.11 5.90
C CYS A 180 -4.30 0.33 5.12
N SER A 181 -5.18 -0.60 4.73
CA SER A 181 -6.44 -0.26 4.08
C SER A 181 -7.37 0.55 5.00
N VAL A 182 -7.51 0.17 6.28
CA VAL A 182 -8.33 0.90 7.26
C VAL A 182 -7.84 2.34 7.44
N TYR A 183 -6.52 2.53 7.60
CA TYR A 183 -5.94 3.87 7.75
C TYR A 183 -6.08 4.71 6.48
N ALA A 184 -5.85 4.12 5.30
CA ALA A 184 -6.08 4.80 4.03
C ALA A 184 -7.54 5.27 3.91
N SER A 185 -8.51 4.40 4.21
CA SER A 185 -9.94 4.77 4.18
C SER A 185 -10.27 5.87 5.18
N ARG A 186 -9.74 5.81 6.41
CA ARG A 186 -9.96 6.86 7.43
C ARG A 186 -9.38 8.21 6.99
N LEU A 187 -8.21 8.21 6.38
CA LEU A 187 -7.57 9.42 5.88
C LEU A 187 -8.34 10.01 4.68
N LEU A 188 -8.98 9.18 3.86
CA LEU A 188 -9.81 9.60 2.72
C LEU A 188 -11.26 9.93 3.08
N GLU A 189 -11.71 9.65 4.31
CA GLU A 189 -13.09 9.92 4.71
C GLU A 189 -13.45 11.40 4.47
N GLY A 190 -14.55 11.69 3.80
CA GLY A 190 -14.95 13.06 3.47
C GLY A 190 -14.14 13.73 2.35
N LEU A 191 -13.24 12.99 1.67
CA LEU A 191 -12.66 13.45 0.42
C LEU A 191 -13.72 13.39 -0.69
N GLU A 192 -14.00 14.54 -1.29
CA GLU A 192 -14.81 14.64 -2.50
C GLU A 192 -13.88 14.72 -3.70
N VAL A 193 -13.97 13.72 -4.59
CA VAL A 193 -13.25 13.69 -5.86
C VAL A 193 -14.29 13.95 -6.94
N ASP A 194 -14.34 15.19 -7.44
CA ASP A 194 -15.32 15.69 -8.43
C ASP A 194 -14.85 15.44 -9.86
#